data_AF-A0A8S9WI21-F1
#
_entry.id   AF-A0A8S9WI21-F1
#
_cell.length_a   1.000
_cell.length_b   1.000
_cell.length_c   1.000
_cell.angle_alpha   90.00
_cell.angle_beta   90.00
_cell.angle_gamma   90.00
#
_symmetry.space_group_name_H-M   'P 1'
#
loop_
_entity.id
_entity.type
_entity.pdbx_description
1 polymer ?
#
loop_
_entity_poly.entity_id
_entity_poly.type
_entity_poly.pdbx_seq_one_letter_code
_entity_poly.pdbx_strand_id
1 'polypeptide(L)'
;MAGIFCRGGRKCDPDVLETVVEIAVSIARHSAERGGVGTLFVVGDEEKVLKKSKPLILDPLAYHPKEKKDLKDANVQGTLNELSKLDGAFVISADGYVLSAARYIEASSQNIDIPLGFGTRHMAAASISKETDAVAVVVSKNDGVVRIFKDGELVGEIISGPWDLEKIKPHIKGNYEKIVEKDLNLTLIVKKV
;
A
#
# COMPACT_ATOMS: atom_id res chain seq x y z
N MET A 1 4.86 14.11 0.73
CA MET A 1 5.16 13.32 -0.49
C MET A 1 3.90 12.72 -1.16
N ALA A 2 2.82 12.47 -0.42
CA ALA A 2 1.62 11.79 -0.89
C ALA A 2 0.58 12.66 -1.63
N GLY A 3 0.72 13.99 -1.58
CA GLY A 3 -0.21 14.95 -2.20
C GLY A 3 -0.35 14.86 -3.72
N ILE A 4 0.48 14.06 -4.40
CA ILE A 4 0.34 13.75 -5.84
C ILE A 4 -0.71 12.66 -6.07
N PHE A 5 -0.82 11.70 -5.15
CA PHE A 5 -1.68 10.53 -5.30
C PHE A 5 -3.13 10.81 -4.88
N CYS A 6 -3.37 11.71 -3.94
CA CYS A 6 -4.71 11.99 -3.39
C CYS A 6 -5.40 13.26 -3.97
N ARG A 7 -4.95 13.77 -5.13
CA ARG A 7 -5.62 14.88 -5.84
C ARG A 7 -6.95 14.45 -6.48
N GLY A 8 -7.90 15.40 -6.59
CA GLY A 8 -9.08 15.31 -7.45
C GLY A 8 -10.38 14.83 -6.77
N GLY A 9 -10.71 15.33 -5.57
CA GLY A 9 -12.01 15.06 -4.93
C GLY A 9 -12.18 13.66 -4.35
N ARG A 10 -11.09 12.90 -4.17
CA ARG A 10 -11.14 11.56 -3.60
C ARG A 10 -11.22 11.56 -2.08
N LYS A 11 -11.69 10.44 -1.54
CA LYS A 11 -11.69 10.12 -0.12
C LYS A 11 -10.33 9.59 0.36
N CYS A 12 -9.24 10.30 0.05
CA CYS A 12 -7.92 9.99 0.59
C CYS A 12 -7.27 11.28 1.13
N ASP A 13 -6.81 11.25 2.38
CA ASP A 13 -6.00 12.31 2.96
C ASP A 13 -4.51 12.06 2.63
N PRO A 14 -3.80 13.06 2.05
CA PRO A 14 -2.37 12.95 1.79
C PRO A 14 -1.53 12.56 3.01
N ASP A 15 -1.79 13.13 4.18
CA ASP A 15 -0.97 12.90 5.38
C ASP A 15 -1.13 11.45 5.88
N VAL A 16 -2.33 10.89 5.72
CA VAL A 16 -2.62 9.49 6.03
C VAL A 16 -1.90 8.57 5.05
N LEU A 17 -1.98 8.85 3.75
CA LEU A 17 -1.28 8.04 2.75
C LEU A 17 0.24 8.09 2.94
N GLU A 18 0.79 9.25 3.30
CA GLU A 18 2.21 9.42 3.63
C GLU A 18 2.60 8.53 4.82
N THR A 19 1.82 8.57 5.89
CA THR A 19 2.02 7.71 7.07
C THR A 19 1.97 6.22 6.69
N VAL A 20 1.01 5.80 5.86
CA VAL A 20 0.90 4.41 5.38
C VAL A 20 2.11 4.01 4.55
N VAL A 21 2.61 4.91 3.69
CA VAL A 21 3.80 4.68 2.88
C VAL A 21 5.05 4.52 3.77
N GLU A 22 5.21 5.35 4.80
CA GLU A 22 6.29 5.25 5.77
C GLU A 22 6.26 3.91 6.51
N ILE A 23 5.09 3.47 6.97
CA ILE A 23 4.90 2.16 7.59
C ILE A 23 5.24 1.04 6.61
N ALA A 24 4.80 1.14 5.35
CA ALA A 24 5.09 0.15 4.31
C ALA A 24 6.60 0.03 4.03
N VAL A 25 7.30 1.17 3.95
CA VAL A 25 8.77 1.20 3.80
C VAL A 25 9.46 0.61 5.02
N SER A 26 8.97 0.89 6.23
CA SER A 26 9.46 0.27 7.47
C SER A 26 9.30 -1.25 7.44
N ILE A 27 8.15 -1.78 7.05
CA ILE A 27 7.90 -3.22 6.91
C ILE A 27 8.83 -3.84 5.86
N ALA A 28 9.01 -3.18 4.71
CA ALA A 28 9.91 -3.62 3.66
C ALA A 28 11.35 -3.78 4.16
N ARG A 29 11.86 -2.78 4.90
CA ARG A 29 13.20 -2.80 5.48
C ARG A 29 13.38 -3.90 6.52
N HIS A 30 12.47 -4.01 7.48
CA HIS A 30 12.57 -5.01 8.55
C HIS A 30 12.39 -6.44 8.05
N SER A 31 11.66 -6.64 6.94
CA SER A 31 11.41 -7.97 6.39
C SER A 31 12.47 -8.45 5.41
N ALA A 32 13.36 -7.57 4.91
CA ALA A 32 14.41 -7.93 3.96
C ALA A 32 15.33 -9.04 4.48
N GLU A 33 15.68 -9.00 5.79
CA GLU A 33 16.53 -10.01 6.43
C GLU A 33 15.79 -11.31 6.77
N ARG A 34 14.45 -11.33 6.65
CA ARG A 34 13.57 -12.42 7.10
C ARG A 34 12.82 -13.11 5.96
N GLY A 35 13.32 -13.01 4.73
CA GLY A 35 12.69 -13.63 3.54
C GLY A 35 11.49 -12.86 2.98
N GLY A 36 11.31 -11.60 3.39
CA GLY A 36 10.30 -10.67 2.88
C GLY A 36 8.89 -10.91 3.42
N VAL A 37 8.18 -9.82 3.71
CA VAL A 37 6.75 -9.84 4.09
C VAL A 37 5.98 -9.03 3.07
N GLY A 38 5.11 -9.72 2.32
CA GLY A 38 4.22 -9.04 1.39
C GLY A 38 3.01 -8.48 2.12
N THR A 39 2.70 -7.21 1.94
CA THR A 39 1.63 -6.52 2.68
C THR A 39 0.78 -5.71 1.73
N LEU A 40 -0.53 -5.61 1.98
CA LEU A 40 -1.44 -4.73 1.23
C LEU A 40 -2.16 -3.79 2.21
N PHE A 41 -2.06 -2.49 1.95
CA PHE A 41 -2.87 -1.46 2.59
C PHE A 41 -3.82 -0.86 1.56
N VAL A 42 -5.06 -0.61 1.96
CA VAL A 42 -6.06 0.11 1.15
C VAL A 42 -6.53 1.30 1.96
N VAL A 43 -6.31 2.51 1.42
CA VAL A 43 -6.51 3.78 2.11
C VAL A 43 -7.67 4.54 1.48
N GLY A 44 -8.67 4.85 2.28
CA GLY A 44 -9.83 5.62 1.86
C GLY A 44 -10.95 4.78 1.22
N ASP A 45 -12.06 5.46 0.91
CA ASP A 45 -13.33 4.88 0.43
C ASP A 45 -13.75 3.61 1.20
N GLU A 46 -13.50 3.63 2.52
CA GLU A 46 -13.48 2.46 3.39
C GLU A 46 -14.79 1.67 3.37
N GLU A 47 -15.93 2.33 3.22
CA GLU A 47 -17.23 1.66 3.13
C GLU A 47 -17.34 0.76 1.91
N LYS A 48 -16.89 1.24 0.74
CA LYS A 48 -16.91 0.43 -0.49
C LYS A 48 -15.85 -0.67 -0.41
N VAL A 49 -14.68 -0.37 0.16
CA VAL A 49 -13.60 -1.36 0.36
C VAL A 49 -14.06 -2.49 1.28
N LEU A 50 -14.73 -2.18 2.39
CA LEU A 50 -15.27 -3.17 3.32
C LEU A 50 -16.38 -4.03 2.69
N LYS A 51 -17.20 -3.45 1.81
CA LYS A 51 -18.22 -4.20 1.04
C LYS A 51 -17.64 -5.13 -0.02
N LYS A 52 -16.48 -4.77 -0.59
CA LYS A 52 -15.73 -5.55 -1.60
C LYS A 52 -14.63 -6.42 -1.00
N SER A 53 -14.76 -6.74 0.29
CA SER A 53 -13.79 -7.59 0.97
C SER A 53 -14.44 -8.39 2.06
N LYS A 54 -13.80 -9.47 2.49
CA LYS A 54 -14.25 -10.33 3.59
C LYS A 54 -13.09 -10.68 4.51
N PRO A 55 -13.31 -10.88 5.83
CA PRO A 55 -12.25 -11.35 6.71
C PRO A 55 -11.80 -12.75 6.28
N LEU A 56 -10.49 -13.01 6.25
CA LEU A 56 -9.94 -14.35 6.05
C LEU A 56 -9.97 -15.18 7.34
N ILE A 57 -9.81 -14.48 8.46
CA ILE A 57 -9.86 -15.00 9.82
C ILE A 57 -10.73 -14.06 10.67
N LEU A 58 -10.86 -14.33 11.97
CA LEU A 58 -11.42 -13.34 12.89
C LEU A 58 -10.61 -12.05 12.78
N ASP A 59 -11.31 -10.93 12.55
CA ASP A 59 -10.67 -9.64 12.40
C ASP A 59 -10.00 -9.23 13.73
N PRO A 60 -8.66 -9.13 13.77
CA PRO A 60 -7.94 -8.87 15.01
C PRO A 60 -8.16 -7.44 15.54
N LEU A 61 -8.76 -6.56 14.73
CA LEU A 61 -9.05 -5.17 15.09
C LEU A 61 -10.54 -4.92 15.35
N ALA A 62 -11.38 -5.95 15.19
CA ALA A 62 -12.80 -5.86 15.50
C ALA A 62 -13.02 -5.60 16.99
N TYR A 63 -14.05 -4.82 17.30
CA TYR A 63 -14.45 -4.43 18.66
C TYR A 63 -13.44 -3.58 19.45
N HIS A 64 -12.27 -3.29 18.91
CA HIS A 64 -11.38 -2.27 19.45
C HIS A 64 -11.91 -0.86 19.12
N PRO A 65 -11.93 0.08 20.10
CA PRO A 65 -12.34 1.46 19.87
C PRO A 65 -11.54 2.10 18.74
N LYS A 66 -12.18 2.96 17.94
CA LYS A 66 -11.56 3.61 16.78
C LYS A 66 -10.33 4.42 17.21
N GLU A 67 -10.43 5.12 18.33
CA GLU A 67 -9.41 6.01 18.88
C GLU A 67 -8.11 5.27 19.24
N LYS A 68 -8.17 3.95 19.47
CA LYS A 68 -7.00 3.10 19.76
C LYS A 68 -6.31 2.54 18.52
N LYS A 69 -6.78 2.93 17.33
CA LYS A 69 -6.34 2.38 16.04
C LYS A 69 -5.80 3.47 15.12
N ASP A 70 -5.36 4.59 15.70
CA ASP A 70 -4.76 5.71 14.97
C ASP A 70 -3.38 5.29 14.42
N LEU A 71 -3.15 5.49 13.12
CA LEU A 71 -1.87 5.19 12.47
C LEU A 71 -0.70 6.00 13.02
N LYS A 72 -0.96 7.14 13.68
CA LYS A 72 0.07 7.97 14.30
C LYS A 72 0.58 7.40 15.62
N ASP A 73 -0.14 6.46 16.23
CA ASP A 73 0.30 5.77 17.45
C ASP A 73 1.37 4.72 17.12
N ALA A 74 2.56 4.87 17.72
CA ALA A 74 3.67 3.94 17.52
C ALA A 74 3.33 2.48 17.91
N ASN A 75 2.45 2.27 18.89
CA ASN A 75 1.98 0.94 19.27
C ASN A 75 1.10 0.32 18.18
N VAL A 76 0.29 1.13 17.50
CA VAL A 76 -0.51 0.70 16.35
C VAL A 76 0.40 0.34 15.19
N GLN A 77 1.43 1.15 14.91
CA GLN A 77 2.42 0.84 13.88
C GLN A 77 3.17 -0.47 14.17
N GLY A 78 3.56 -0.70 15.42
CA GLY A 78 4.15 -1.98 15.85
C GLY A 78 3.18 -3.15 15.66
N THR A 79 1.91 -2.96 15.99
CA THR A 79 0.85 -3.95 15.78
C THR A 79 0.67 -4.27 14.29
N LEU A 80 0.67 -3.25 13.42
CA LEU A 80 0.60 -3.43 11.97
C LEU A 80 1.79 -4.22 11.43
N ASN A 81 3.00 -3.95 11.93
CA ASN A 81 4.18 -4.71 11.56
C ASN A 81 4.04 -6.20 11.92
N GLU A 82 3.48 -6.51 13.09
CA GLU A 82 3.24 -7.90 13.49
C GLU A 82 2.12 -8.56 12.67
N LEU A 83 1.00 -7.86 12.48
CA LEU A 83 -0.14 -8.35 11.69
C LEU A 83 0.18 -8.45 10.20
N SER A 84 1.18 -7.73 9.68
CA SER A 84 1.58 -7.80 8.26
C SER A 84 2.06 -9.18 7.83
N LYS A 85 2.43 -10.03 8.78
CA LYS A 85 2.82 -11.43 8.58
C LYS A 85 1.63 -12.33 8.23
N LEU A 86 0.40 -11.87 8.52
CA LEU A 86 -0.83 -12.56 8.15
C LEU A 86 -1.16 -12.34 6.67
N ASP A 87 -2.05 -13.18 6.13
CA ASP A 87 -2.55 -12.97 4.78
C ASP A 87 -3.71 -11.97 4.74
N GLY A 88 -3.87 -11.29 3.60
CA GLY A 88 -4.90 -10.29 3.36
C GLY A 88 -4.39 -8.84 3.35
N ALA A 89 -5.34 -7.92 3.53
CA ALA A 89 -5.15 -6.49 3.46
C ALA A 89 -5.54 -5.80 4.77
N PHE A 90 -4.89 -4.66 5.02
CA PHE A 90 -5.36 -3.65 5.96
C PHE A 90 -6.30 -2.68 5.25
N VAL A 91 -7.42 -2.35 5.89
CA VAL A 91 -8.31 -1.28 5.45
C VAL A 91 -8.13 -0.09 6.37
N ILE A 92 -7.73 1.04 5.80
CA ILE A 92 -7.42 2.29 6.49
C ILE A 92 -8.47 3.33 6.09
N SER A 93 -9.08 3.98 7.07
CA SER A 93 -10.02 5.07 6.80
C SER A 93 -9.32 6.31 6.27
N ALA A 94 -10.07 7.16 5.57
CA ALA A 94 -9.54 8.41 5.05
C ALA A 94 -8.97 9.33 6.15
N ASP A 95 -9.46 9.21 7.39
CA ASP A 95 -9.02 9.99 8.56
C ASP A 95 -7.93 9.30 9.41
N GLY A 96 -7.32 8.22 8.90
CA GLY A 96 -6.08 7.69 9.47
C GLY A 96 -6.21 6.59 10.51
N TYR A 97 -7.35 5.89 10.57
CA TYR A 97 -7.57 4.79 11.50
C TYR A 97 -7.57 3.44 10.79
N VAL A 98 -6.97 2.44 11.42
CA VAL A 98 -7.01 1.07 10.94
C VAL A 98 -8.37 0.46 11.28
N LEU A 99 -9.17 0.16 10.25
CA LEU A 99 -10.52 -0.35 10.44
C LEU A 99 -10.55 -1.87 10.60
N SER A 100 -9.75 -2.57 9.80
CA SER A 100 -9.75 -4.03 9.71
C SER A 100 -8.40 -4.54 9.18
N ALA A 101 -8.04 -5.76 9.55
CA ALA A 101 -6.86 -6.47 9.04
C ALA A 101 -7.24 -7.86 8.56
N ALA A 102 -6.29 -8.53 7.90
CA ALA A 102 -6.46 -9.87 7.35
C ALA A 102 -7.69 -10.01 6.43
N ARG A 103 -7.96 -8.99 5.61
CA ARG A 103 -9.09 -9.00 4.68
C ARG A 103 -8.70 -9.54 3.31
N TYR A 104 -9.51 -10.46 2.79
CA TYR A 104 -9.48 -10.83 1.39
C TYR A 104 -10.20 -9.76 0.56
N ILE A 105 -9.48 -9.15 -0.37
CA ILE A 105 -10.05 -8.23 -1.36
C ILE A 105 -10.64 -9.06 -2.49
N GLU A 106 -11.92 -8.83 -2.79
CA GLU A 106 -12.62 -9.47 -3.90
C GLU A 106 -12.19 -8.82 -5.22
N ALA A 107 -11.09 -9.32 -5.78
CA ALA A 107 -10.50 -8.76 -6.98
C ALA A 107 -11.23 -9.23 -8.25
N SER A 108 -11.72 -8.30 -9.06
CA SER A 108 -12.07 -8.55 -10.46
C SER A 108 -10.81 -8.45 -11.32
N SER A 109 -10.62 -9.40 -12.25
CA SER A 109 -9.54 -9.31 -13.25
C SER A 109 -9.92 -8.48 -14.48
N GLN A 110 -11.14 -7.94 -14.55
CA GLN A 110 -11.63 -7.29 -15.76
C GLN A 110 -10.93 -5.94 -16.03
N ASN A 111 -10.28 -5.85 -17.18
CA ASN A 111 -9.62 -4.63 -17.67
C ASN A 111 -8.53 -4.12 -16.72
N ILE A 112 -7.83 -5.02 -16.03
CA ILE A 112 -6.66 -4.68 -15.21
C ILE A 112 -5.43 -5.27 -15.89
N ASP A 113 -4.47 -4.40 -16.19
CA ASP A 113 -3.22 -4.80 -16.81
C ASP A 113 -2.08 -4.62 -15.82
N ILE A 114 -1.51 -5.74 -15.36
CA ILE A 114 -0.48 -5.77 -14.33
C ILE A 114 0.80 -6.34 -14.92
N PRO A 115 1.96 -5.72 -14.64
CA PRO A 115 3.25 -6.23 -15.09
C PRO A 115 3.49 -7.70 -14.74
N LEU A 116 4.20 -8.41 -15.63
CA LEU A 116 4.67 -9.77 -15.37
C LEU A 116 5.51 -9.83 -14.09
N GLY A 117 5.32 -10.88 -13.29
CA GLY A 117 6.01 -11.08 -12.01
C GLY A 117 5.26 -10.51 -10.79
N PHE A 118 4.15 -9.79 -10.99
CA PHE A 118 3.32 -9.30 -9.89
C PHE A 118 2.34 -10.38 -9.42
N GLY A 119 2.32 -10.64 -8.10
CA GLY A 119 1.45 -11.65 -7.47
C GLY A 119 0.04 -11.16 -7.11
N THR A 120 -0.70 -12.00 -6.37
CA THR A 120 -2.12 -11.80 -5.99
C THR A 120 -2.40 -10.49 -5.26
N ARG A 121 -1.51 -10.02 -4.37
CA ARG A 121 -1.68 -8.73 -3.66
C ARG A 121 -1.63 -7.53 -4.60
N HIS A 122 -0.81 -7.59 -5.66
CA HIS A 122 -0.78 -6.54 -6.67
C HIS A 122 -2.08 -6.53 -7.48
N MET A 123 -2.60 -7.72 -7.82
CA MET A 123 -3.92 -7.85 -8.47
C MET A 123 -5.05 -7.30 -7.61
N ALA A 124 -5.06 -7.63 -6.33
CA ALA A 124 -6.01 -7.06 -5.37
C ALA A 124 -5.89 -5.53 -5.29
N ALA A 125 -4.67 -4.99 -5.21
CA ALA A 125 -4.42 -3.55 -5.15
C ALA A 125 -4.93 -2.80 -6.40
N ALA A 126 -4.61 -3.32 -7.58
CA ALA A 126 -5.08 -2.75 -8.83
C ALA A 126 -6.61 -2.85 -8.94
N SER A 127 -7.22 -3.98 -8.57
CA SER A 127 -8.68 -4.13 -8.64
C SER A 127 -9.41 -3.19 -7.70
N ILE A 128 -9.02 -3.16 -6.42
CA ILE A 128 -9.74 -2.34 -5.45
C ILE A 128 -9.58 -0.85 -5.73
N SER A 129 -8.39 -0.40 -6.14
CA SER A 129 -8.14 1.00 -6.48
C SER A 129 -8.83 1.46 -7.78
N LYS A 130 -9.30 0.52 -8.61
CA LYS A 130 -10.09 0.80 -9.80
C LYS A 130 -11.60 0.87 -9.51
N GLU A 131 -12.06 0.00 -8.62
CA GLU A 131 -13.49 -0.13 -8.30
C GLU A 131 -13.96 0.80 -7.18
N THR A 132 -13.02 1.51 -6.55
CA THR A 132 -13.25 2.45 -5.45
C THR A 132 -12.41 3.70 -5.63
N ASP A 133 -12.68 4.72 -4.83
CA ASP A 133 -11.86 5.95 -4.80
C ASP A 133 -10.61 5.81 -3.91
N ALA A 134 -10.32 4.59 -3.45
CA ALA A 134 -9.20 4.29 -2.55
C ALA A 134 -7.85 4.24 -3.28
N VAL A 135 -6.78 4.43 -2.52
CA VAL A 135 -5.39 4.20 -2.97
C VAL A 135 -4.88 2.94 -2.30
N ALA A 136 -4.26 2.04 -3.07
CA ALA A 136 -3.71 0.81 -2.54
C ALA A 136 -2.18 0.85 -2.51
N VAL A 137 -1.58 0.46 -1.39
CA VAL A 137 -0.13 0.41 -1.18
C VAL A 137 0.29 -1.03 -0.92
N VAL A 138 1.22 -1.54 -1.72
CA VAL A 138 1.70 -2.93 -1.64
C VAL A 138 3.16 -2.94 -1.24
N VAL A 139 3.51 -3.68 -0.19
CA VAL A 139 4.87 -4.13 0.05
C VAL A 139 5.06 -5.45 -0.69
N SER A 140 6.00 -5.50 -1.61
CA SER A 140 6.28 -6.72 -2.37
C SER A 140 7.21 -7.64 -1.60
N LYS A 141 6.79 -8.90 -1.44
CA LYS A 141 7.54 -9.92 -0.72
C LYS A 141 8.92 -10.20 -1.36
N ASN A 142 8.98 -10.23 -2.68
CA ASN A 142 10.12 -10.79 -3.40
C ASN A 142 11.28 -9.80 -3.54
N ASP A 143 10.97 -8.52 -3.74
CA ASP A 143 11.94 -7.47 -4.04
C ASP A 143 11.92 -6.32 -3.02
N GLY A 144 11.03 -6.36 -2.04
CA GLY A 144 10.91 -5.31 -1.00
C GLY A 144 10.43 -3.96 -1.54
N VAL A 145 10.05 -3.86 -2.81
CA VAL A 145 9.60 -2.60 -3.41
C VAL A 145 8.19 -2.28 -2.89
N VAL A 146 8.00 -1.04 -2.45
CA VAL A 146 6.68 -0.52 -2.09
C VAL A 146 6.05 0.08 -3.34
N ARG A 147 4.83 -0.37 -3.68
CA ARG A 147 4.13 0.01 -4.91
C ARG A 147 2.80 0.68 -4.58
N ILE A 148 2.47 1.73 -5.32
CA ILE A 148 1.24 2.51 -5.13
C ILE A 148 0.36 2.33 -6.36
N PHE A 149 -0.88 1.87 -6.13
CA PHE A 149 -1.90 1.67 -7.14
C PHE A 149 -3.05 2.65 -6.97
N LYS A 150 -3.48 3.20 -8.10
CA LYS A 150 -4.56 4.19 -8.19
C LYS A 150 -5.26 3.98 -9.54
N ASP A 151 -6.60 3.94 -9.54
CA ASP A 151 -7.41 3.71 -10.75
C ASP A 151 -7.08 2.41 -11.50
N GLY A 152 -6.57 1.41 -10.78
CA GLY A 152 -6.08 0.17 -11.38
C GLY A 152 -4.73 0.28 -12.08
N GLU A 153 -4.06 1.42 -11.98
CA GLU A 153 -2.73 1.63 -12.53
C GLU A 153 -1.67 1.72 -11.45
N LEU A 154 -0.47 1.23 -11.77
CA LEU A 154 0.73 1.47 -10.97
C LEU A 154 1.19 2.92 -11.19
N VAL A 155 1.11 3.72 -10.14
CA VAL A 155 1.42 5.17 -10.19
C VAL A 155 2.68 5.54 -9.42
N GLY A 156 3.17 4.65 -8.55
CA GLY A 156 4.39 4.89 -7.78
C GLY A 156 5.13 3.60 -7.41
N GLU A 157 6.46 3.67 -7.41
CA GLU A 157 7.35 2.65 -6.85
C GLU A 157 8.35 3.33 -5.91
N ILE A 158 8.54 2.75 -4.72
CA ILE A 158 9.49 3.21 -3.71
C ILE A 158 10.44 2.07 -3.42
N ILE A 159 11.70 2.34 -3.69
CA ILE A 159 12.79 1.38 -3.56
C ILE A 159 13.63 1.83 -2.37
N SER A 160 13.78 0.98 -1.37
CA SER A 160 14.57 1.26 -0.17
C SER A 160 15.83 0.42 -0.12
N GLY A 161 17.00 1.04 -0.05
CA GLY A 161 18.29 0.37 0.07
C GLY A 161 19.34 0.86 -0.93
N PRO A 162 20.60 0.41 -0.81
CA PRO A 162 21.72 0.82 -1.65
C PRO A 162 21.69 0.09 -3.01
N TRP A 163 20.59 0.24 -3.74
CA TRP A 163 20.42 -0.40 -5.04
C TRP A 163 21.11 0.41 -6.13
N ASP A 164 21.64 -0.27 -7.14
CA ASP A 164 22.12 0.37 -8.37
C ASP A 164 20.90 0.79 -9.21
N LEU A 165 20.43 2.01 -8.95
CA LEU A 165 19.17 2.53 -9.47
C LEU A 165 19.19 2.76 -11.00
N GLU A 166 20.34 2.71 -11.65
CA GLU A 166 20.44 2.76 -13.11
C GLU A 166 20.03 1.43 -13.76
N LYS A 167 20.09 0.33 -13.00
CA LYS A 167 19.72 -1.01 -13.47
C LYS A 167 18.25 -1.37 -13.22
N ILE A 168 17.56 -0.63 -12.35
CA ILE A 168 16.15 -0.89 -12.04
C ILE A 168 15.29 -0.24 -13.11
N LYS A 169 14.72 -1.06 -13.99
CA LYS A 169 13.67 -0.62 -14.91
C LYS A 169 12.34 -0.54 -14.12
N PRO A 170 11.73 0.65 -13.98
CA PRO A 170 10.45 0.76 -13.32
C PRO A 170 9.37 0.05 -14.12
N HIS A 171 8.34 -0.41 -13.41
CA HIS A 171 7.17 -1.05 -14.04
C HIS A 171 6.08 -0.05 -14.40
N ILE A 172 6.28 1.24 -14.11
CA ILE A 172 5.35 2.32 -14.44
C ILE A 172 5.32 2.53 -15.96
N LYS A 173 4.11 2.53 -16.54
CA LYS A 173 3.90 2.82 -17.96
C LYS A 173 3.87 4.32 -18.23
N GLY A 174 4.49 4.73 -19.33
CA GLY A 174 4.50 6.13 -19.79
C GLY A 174 5.61 6.96 -19.15
N ASN A 175 5.39 8.27 -19.07
CA ASN A 175 6.35 9.19 -18.48
C ASN A 175 6.36 9.07 -16.95
N TYR A 176 7.55 9.10 -16.36
CA TYR A 176 7.73 9.09 -14.92
C TYR A 176 8.83 10.06 -14.50
N GLU A 177 8.82 10.40 -13.21
CA GLU A 177 9.85 11.16 -12.53
C GLU A 177 10.53 10.27 -11.50
N LYS A 178 11.85 10.42 -11.37
CA LYS A 178 12.65 9.73 -10.38
C LYS A 178 13.21 10.75 -9.39
N ILE A 179 12.85 10.60 -8.13
CA ILE A 179 13.27 11.44 -7.02
C ILE A 179 14.15 10.55 -6.13
N VAL A 180 15.41 10.94 -5.96
CA VAL A 180 16.39 10.17 -5.17
C VAL A 180 16.69 10.95 -3.90
N GLU A 181 16.36 10.34 -2.76
CA GLU A 181 16.66 10.87 -1.43
C GLU A 181 17.84 10.10 -0.84
N LYS A 182 19.03 10.70 -0.95
CA LYS A 182 20.29 10.03 -0.60
C LYS A 182 20.40 9.79 0.90
N ASP A 183 19.96 10.74 1.71
CA ASP A 183 20.07 10.65 3.17
C ASP A 183 19.22 9.52 3.74
N LEU A 184 18.10 9.21 3.07
CA LEU A 184 17.21 8.14 3.47
C LEU A 184 17.48 6.83 2.73
N ASN A 185 18.42 6.77 1.77
CA ASN A 185 18.57 5.63 0.85
C ASN A 185 17.22 5.20 0.23
N LEU A 186 16.44 6.19 -0.22
CA LEU A 186 15.14 6.00 -0.84
C LEU A 186 15.16 6.52 -2.27
N THR A 187 14.53 5.77 -3.14
CA THR A 187 14.22 6.24 -4.50
C THR A 187 12.75 6.09 -4.75
N LEU A 188 12.13 7.21 -5.07
CA LEU A 188 10.74 7.31 -5.45
C LEU A 188 10.65 7.47 -6.97
N ILE A 189 9.85 6.63 -7.61
CA ILE A 189 9.52 6.72 -9.03
C ILE A 189 8.03 6.98 -9.10
N VAL A 190 7.61 8.09 -9.71
CA VAL A 190 6.20 8.50 -9.78
C VAL A 190 5.80 8.73 -11.22
N LYS A 191 4.62 8.25 -11.62
CA LYS A 191 4.04 8.55 -12.93
C LYS A 191 3.81 10.07 -13.07
N LYS A 192 4.27 10.66 -14.17
CA LYS A 192 3.93 12.06 -14.51
C LYS A 192 2.53 12.08 -15.10
N VAL A 193 1.67 12.92 -14.51
CA VAL A 193 0.31 13.21 -14.99
C VAL A 193 0.38 14.25 -16.09
#